data_AF-A0A925DHP9-F1
#
_entry.id   AF-A0A925DHP9-F1
#
_cell.length_a   1.000
_cell.length_b   1.000
_cell.length_c   1.000
_cell.angle_alpha   90.00
_cell.angle_beta   90.00
_cell.angle_gamma   90.00
#
_symmetry.space_group_name_H-M   'P 1'
#
loop_
_entity.id
_entity.type
_entity.pdbx_description
1 polymer ?
#
loop_
_entity_poly.entity_id
_entity_poly.type
_entity_poly.pdbx_seq_one_letter_code
_entity_poly.pdbx_strand_id
1 'polypeptide(L)' 'QSRVAPSARHSNIARAFALAPHAAALLRGRHVGLVDDVMTSGQTLGELAATCKRYGAARVTNLVFARTPPR' A
#
# COMPACT_ATOMS: atom_id res chain seq x y z
N GLN A 1 19.38 -1.39 6.99
CA GLN A 1 18.81 -0.91 5.70
C GLN A 1 19.35 -1.79 4.58
N SER A 2 18.48 -2.51 3.87
CA SER A 2 18.88 -3.36 2.74
C SER A 2 19.06 -2.50 1.48
N ARG A 3 20.26 -2.57 0.88
CA ARG A 3 20.68 -1.89 -0.36
C ARG A 3 20.08 -2.62 -1.56
N VAL A 4 18.98 -2.10 -2.10
CA VAL A 4 18.51 -2.48 -3.45
C VAL A 4 18.25 -1.21 -4.25
N ALA A 5 18.76 -1.17 -5.48
CA ALA A 5 18.69 -0.02 -6.37
C ALA A 5 17.22 0.42 -6.64
N PRO A 6 16.92 1.73 -6.73
CA PRO A 6 15.56 2.26 -6.87
C PRO A 6 14.76 1.70 -8.05
N SER A 7 15.42 1.38 -9.17
CA SER A 7 14.79 0.85 -10.38
C SER A 7 14.26 -0.59 -10.20
N ALA A 8 14.91 -1.39 -9.35
CA ALA A 8 14.49 -2.75 -9.07
C ALA A 8 13.35 -2.86 -8.02
N ARG A 9 12.96 -1.75 -7.37
CA ARG A 9 11.78 -1.72 -6.48
C ARG A 9 10.46 -1.73 -7.25
N HIS A 10 10.41 -1.14 -8.44
CA HIS A 10 9.17 -0.99 -9.19
C HIS A 10 8.54 -2.33 -9.60
N SER A 11 9.36 -3.29 -10.07
CA SER A 11 8.88 -4.63 -10.42
C SER A 11 8.64 -5.52 -9.21
N ASN A 12 9.29 -5.24 -8.07
CA ASN A 12 9.27 -6.11 -6.89
C ASN A 12 8.12 -5.80 -5.92
N ILE A 13 7.47 -4.64 -6.03
CA ILE A 13 6.36 -4.25 -5.16
C ILE A 13 5.00 -4.70 -5.71
N ALA A 14 4.81 -4.76 -7.04
CA ALA A 14 3.54 -5.21 -7.60
C ALA A 14 3.22 -6.64 -7.12
N ARG A 15 2.05 -6.84 -6.49
CA ARG A 15 1.64 -8.10 -5.83
C ARG A 15 2.51 -8.55 -4.64
N ALA A 16 3.31 -7.67 -4.05
CA ALA A 16 4.10 -8.00 -2.86
C ALA A 16 3.24 -8.28 -1.60
N PHE A 17 1.96 -7.89 -1.61
CA PHE A 17 1.08 -7.99 -0.46
C PHE A 17 -0.09 -8.95 -0.73
N ALA A 18 -0.39 -9.77 0.28
CA ALA A 18 -1.53 -10.67 0.33
C ALA A 18 -2.31 -10.46 1.63
N LEU A 19 -3.59 -10.82 1.62
CA LEU A 19 -4.42 -10.79 2.83
C LEU A 19 -4.37 -12.13 3.56
N ALA A 20 -4.50 -12.08 4.88
CA ALA A 20 -4.82 -13.26 5.66
C ALA A 20 -6.15 -13.88 5.16
N PRO A 21 -6.32 -15.22 5.20
CA PRO A 21 -7.46 -15.91 4.58
C PRO A 21 -8.85 -15.37 4.97
N HIS A 22 -8.99 -14.88 6.19
CA HIS A 22 -10.23 -14.36 6.78
C HIS A 22 -10.38 -12.83 6.64
N ALA A 23 -9.33 -12.11 6.24
CA ALA A 23 -9.35 -10.66 6.18
C ALA A 23 -10.13 -10.10 4.98
N ALA A 24 -10.33 -10.89 3.92
CA ALA A 24 -11.10 -10.45 2.75
C ALA A 24 -12.56 -10.11 3.11
N ALA A 25 -13.18 -10.86 4.02
CA ALA A 25 -14.53 -10.57 4.51
C ALA A 25 -14.61 -9.23 5.25
N LEU A 26 -13.54 -8.83 5.94
CA LEU A 26 -13.46 -7.59 6.70
C LEU A 26 -13.37 -6.35 5.79
N LEU A 27 -12.81 -6.50 4.58
CA LEU A 27 -12.62 -5.37 3.66
C LEU A 27 -13.80 -5.12 2.73
N ARG A 28 -14.60 -6.16 2.43
CA ARG A 28 -15.64 -6.08 1.42
C ARG A 28 -16.64 -4.96 1.70
N GLY A 29 -16.78 -4.04 0.75
CA GLY A 29 -17.68 -2.88 0.85
C GLY A 29 -17.24 -1.80 1.84
N ARG A 30 -16.07 -1.93 2.48
CA ARG A 30 -15.61 -0.98 3.51
C ARG A 30 -14.76 0.15 2.95
N HIS A 31 -14.78 1.27 3.66
CA HIS A 31 -13.76 2.31 3.53
C HIS A 31 -12.63 2.01 4.51
N VAL A 32 -11.43 1.83 3.98
CA VAL A 32 -10.23 1.41 4.72
C VAL A 32 -9.24 2.56 4.80
N GLY A 33 -8.71 2.81 6.00
CA GLY A 33 -7.58 3.72 6.22
C GLY A 33 -6.27 2.94 6.28
N LEU A 34 -5.27 3.36 5.50
CA LEU A 34 -3.89 2.90 5.62
C LEU A 34 -3.10 3.99 6.33
N VAL A 35 -2.44 3.66 7.43
CA VAL A 35 -1.66 4.61 8.24
C VAL A 35 -0.18 4.28 8.13
N ASP A 36 0.63 5.29 7.82
CA ASP A 36 2.09 5.20 7.74
C ASP A 36 2.74 6.48 8.28
N ASP A 37 3.99 6.44 8.70
CA ASP A 37 4.67 7.63 9.23
C ASP A 37 5.13 8.56 8.10
N VAL A 38 5.94 8.05 7.17
CA VAL A 38 6.60 8.84 6.14
C VAL A 38 6.47 8.16 4.78
N MET A 39 5.77 8.84 3.86
CA MET A 39 5.73 8.42 2.46
C MET A 39 6.91 8.99 1.68
N THR A 40 7.71 8.12 1.06
CA THR A 40 8.72 8.53 0.05
C THR A 40 8.10 8.58 -1.35
N SER A 41 8.20 7.51 -2.14
CA SER A 41 7.67 7.47 -3.52
C SER A 41 6.16 7.20 -3.58
N GLY A 42 5.57 6.69 -2.50
CA GLY A 42 4.17 6.25 -2.47
C GLY A 42 3.90 4.89 -3.11
N GLN A 43 4.91 4.22 -3.68
CA GLN A 43 4.75 2.91 -4.33
C GLN A 43 4.18 1.85 -3.37
N THR A 44 4.72 1.78 -2.15
CA THR A 44 4.26 0.83 -1.13
C THR A 44 2.79 1.02 -0.78
N LEU A 45 2.39 2.26 -0.45
CA LEU A 45 1.00 2.59 -0.12
C LEU A 45 0.07 2.42 -1.33
N GLY A 46 0.57 2.66 -2.54
CA GLY A 46 -0.15 2.41 -3.79
C GLY A 46 -0.49 0.93 -3.97
N GLU A 47 0.48 0.03 -3.78
CA GLU A 47 0.22 -1.40 -3.89
C GLU A 47 -0.67 -1.92 -2.75
N LEU A 48 -0.49 -1.44 -1.52
CA LEU A 48 -1.39 -1.79 -0.41
C LEU A 48 -2.83 -1.38 -0.72
N ALA A 49 -3.03 -0.16 -1.21
CA ALA A 49 -4.35 0.29 -1.64
C ALA A 49 -4.92 -0.57 -2.77
N ALA A 50 -4.11 -0.89 -3.79
CA ALA A 50 -4.51 -1.79 -4.87
C ALA A 50 -4.89 -3.17 -4.35
N THR A 51 -4.15 -3.71 -3.38
CA THR A 51 -4.44 -4.99 -2.73
C THR A 51 -5.79 -4.93 -2.02
N CYS A 52 -6.03 -3.95 -1.14
CA CYS A 52 -7.31 -3.80 -0.46
C CYS A 52 -8.49 -3.67 -1.45
N LYS A 53 -8.29 -2.95 -2.56
CA LYS A 53 -9.27 -2.82 -3.63
C LYS A 53 -9.55 -4.14 -4.35
N ARG A 54 -8.52 -4.92 -4.69
CA ARG A 54 -8.68 -6.27 -5.28
C ARG A 54 -9.52 -7.21 -4.42
N TYR A 55 -9.47 -7.03 -3.10
CA TYR A 55 -10.26 -7.81 -2.14
C TYR A 55 -11.59 -7.15 -1.73
N GLY A 56 -12.03 -6.11 -2.45
CA GLY A 56 -13.39 -5.59 -2.36
C GLY A 56 -13.58 -4.36 -1.48
N ALA A 57 -12.52 -3.66 -1.07
CA ALA A 57 -12.67 -2.38 -0.38
C ALA A 57 -13.39 -1.34 -1.27
N ALA A 58 -14.44 -0.71 -0.75
CA ALA A 58 -15.18 0.34 -1.46
C ALA A 58 -14.34 1.61 -1.62
N ARG A 59 -13.50 1.94 -0.63
CA ARG A 59 -12.61 3.11 -0.64
C ARG A 59 -11.34 2.81 0.16
N VAL A 60 -10.21 3.40 -0.24
CA VAL A 60 -8.97 3.36 0.52
C VAL A 60 -8.47 4.80 0.69
N THR A 61 -7.99 5.15 1.89
CA THR A 61 -7.38 6.45 2.18
C THR A 61 -6.05 6.25 2.87
N ASN A 62 -5.02 6.90 2.35
CA ASN A 62 -3.69 6.86 2.93
C ASN A 62 -3.54 8.08 3.86
N LEU A 63 -3.25 7.81 5.13
CA LEU A 63 -3.00 8.79 6.17
C LEU A 63 -1.52 8.70 6.51
N VAL A 64 -0.76 9.71 6.11
CA VAL A 64 0.68 9.77 6.38
C VAL A 64 1.04 11.04 7.12
N PHE A 65 1.95 10.93 8.08
CA PHE A 65 2.39 12.10 8.84
C PHE A 65 3.28 13.03 8.00
N ALA A 66 4.19 12.47 7.20
CA ALA A 66 5.06 13.24 6.33
C ALA A 66 5.19 12.64 4.92
N ARG A 67 5.50 13.50 3.95
CA ARG A 67 5.86 13.10 2.58
C ARG A 67 7.24 13.65 2.23
N THR A 68 8.11 12.81 1.70
CA THR A 68 9.38 13.27 1.14
C THR A 68 9.11 14.08 -0.13
N PRO A 69 9.62 15.32 -0.24
CA PRO A 69 9.43 16.12 -1.44
C PRO A 69 10.04 15.44 -2.67
N PRO A 70 9.49 15.65 -3.87
CA PRO A 70 10.12 15.20 -5.10
C PRO A 70 11.53 15.80 -5.23
N ARG A 71 12.48 15.00 -5.72
CA ARG A 71 13.82 15.49 -6.07
C ARG A 71 13.79 16.24 -7.39
#